data_AF-A0A5B7JVV8-F1
#
_entry.id   AF-A0A5B7JVV8-F1
#
_cell.length_a   1.000
_cell.length_b   1.000
_cell.length_c   1.000
_cell.angle_alpha   90.00
_cell.angle_beta   90.00
_cell.angle_gamma   90.00
#
_symmetry.space_group_name_H-M   'P 1'
#
loop_
_entity.id
_entity.type
_entity.pdbx_description
1 polymer ?
#
loop_
_entity_poly.entity_id
_entity_poly.type
_entity_poly.pdbx_seq_one_letter_code
_entity_poly.pdbx_strand_id
1 'polypeptide(L)'
;MSPCLPQATKYCISSCFYGLMWELHQIEDMDKKRAMTQDAVEALRTRLQLFFEACKHLLANSSIPAYVTMCDLLIIFSRQLSSNPAVAGLKYEPDRGMQHLLNNFIQTYVFIDDEGGENE
;
A
#
# COMPACT_ATOMS: atom_id res chain seq x y z
N MET A 1 -22.24 13.85 -2.22
CA MET A 1 -20.98 13.87 -1.43
C MET A 1 -19.98 14.66 -2.25
N SER A 2 -19.53 15.83 -1.79
CA SER A 2 -18.55 16.63 -2.54
C SER A 2 -17.22 15.88 -2.61
N PRO A 3 -16.54 15.84 -3.78
CA PRO A 3 -15.25 15.16 -3.88
C PRO A 3 -14.23 15.83 -2.96
N CYS A 4 -13.49 15.00 -2.22
CA CYS A 4 -12.34 15.45 -1.43
C CYS A 4 -11.31 16.12 -2.35
N LEU A 5 -10.70 17.23 -1.90
CA LEU A 5 -9.64 17.89 -2.65
C LEU A 5 -8.50 16.89 -2.93
N PRO A 6 -7.96 16.82 -4.16
CA PRO A 6 -6.90 15.85 -4.51
C PRO A 6 -5.67 15.92 -3.58
N GLN A 7 -5.31 17.13 -3.14
CA GLN A 7 -4.21 17.33 -2.19
C GLN A 7 -4.51 16.77 -0.80
N ALA A 8 -5.73 16.96 -0.29
CA ALA A 8 -6.14 16.40 0.98
C ALA A 8 -6.08 14.86 0.95
N THR A 9 -6.56 14.25 -0.14
CA THR A 9 -6.47 12.80 -0.36
C THR A 9 -5.03 12.31 -0.33
N LYS A 10 -4.11 13.00 -1.02
CA LYS A 10 -2.68 12.67 -1.00
C LYS A 10 -2.11 12.67 0.43
N TYR A 11 -2.38 13.72 1.21
CA TYR A 11 -1.87 13.81 2.58
C TYR A 11 -2.47 12.73 3.50
N CYS A 12 -3.75 12.39 3.33
CA CYS A 12 -4.37 11.28 4.05
C CYS A 12 -3.73 9.93 3.73
N ILE A 13 -3.44 9.66 2.45
CA ILE A 13 -2.73 8.43 2.05
C ILE A 13 -1.35 8.39 2.69
N SER A 14 -0.59 9.49 2.61
CA SER A 14 0.75 9.55 3.21
C SER A 14 0.74 9.39 4.72
N SER A 15 -0.20 10.02 5.44
CA SER A 15 -0.28 9.89 6.89
C SER A 15 -0.62 8.45 7.32
N CYS A 16 -1.56 7.80 6.63
CA CYS A 16 -1.86 6.38 6.86
C CYS A 16 -0.66 5.48 6.57
N PHE A 17 0.06 5.71 5.47
CA PHE A 17 1.27 4.97 5.15
C PHE A 17 2.32 5.08 6.26
N TYR A 18 2.65 6.29 6.71
CA TYR A 18 3.62 6.47 7.79
C TYR A 18 3.13 5.88 9.12
N GLY A 19 1.83 5.91 9.39
CA GLY A 19 1.24 5.22 10.54
C GLY A 19 1.52 3.72 10.53
N LEU A 20 1.26 3.05 9.40
CA LEU A 20 1.55 1.61 9.22
C LEU A 20 3.04 1.30 9.39
N MET A 21 3.92 2.13 8.81
CA MET A 21 5.37 1.96 8.93
C MET A 21 5.86 2.13 10.37
N TRP A 22 5.29 3.08 11.10
CA TRP A 22 5.63 3.32 12.50
C TRP A 22 5.20 2.15 13.38
N GLU A 23 4.02 1.59 13.15
CA GLU A 23 3.54 0.40 13.87
C GLU A 23 4.41 -0.83 13.57
N LEU A 24 4.80 -1.04 12.32
CA LEU A 24 5.73 -2.11 11.95
C LEU A 24 7.04 -1.96 12.73
N HIS A 25 7.60 -0.75 12.77
CA HIS A 25 8.82 -0.46 13.52
C HIS A 25 8.66 -0.74 15.03
N GLN A 26 7.51 -0.41 15.62
CA GLN A 26 7.23 -0.72 17.02
C GLN A 26 7.19 -2.22 17.27
N ILE A 27 6.56 -3.00 16.39
CA ILE A 27 6.50 -4.46 16.52
C ILE A 27 7.92 -5.05 16.43
N GLU A 28 8.76 -4.58 15.50
CA GLU A 28 10.15 -5.00 15.41
C GLU A 28 10.98 -4.64 16.65
N ASP A 29 10.73 -3.48 17.26
CA ASP A 29 11.37 -3.08 18.52
C ASP A 29 10.89 -3.91 19.72
N MET A 30 9.59 -4.23 19.78
CA MET A 30 9.01 -5.12 20.78
C MET A 30 9.58 -6.54 20.66
N ASP A 31 9.79 -7.03 19.45
CA ASP A 31 10.40 -8.34 19.18
C ASP A 31 11.84 -8.39 19.70
N LYS A 32 12.66 -7.37 19.43
CA LYS A 32 14.02 -7.22 19.99
C LYS A 32 14.02 -7.25 21.52
N LYS A 33 13.00 -6.66 22.15
CA LYS A 33 12.80 -6.62 23.62
C LYS A 33 12.10 -7.86 24.17
N ARG A 34 11.73 -8.85 23.34
CA ARG A 34 10.93 -10.04 23.69
C ARG A 34 9.61 -9.71 24.38
N ALA A 35 9.02 -8.57 24.04
CA ALA A 35 7.74 -8.09 24.55
C ALA A 35 6.63 -8.09 23.47
N MET A 36 6.92 -8.65 22.29
CA MET A 36 5.96 -8.70 21.18
C MET A 36 4.74 -9.57 21.52
N THR A 37 3.55 -9.06 21.21
CA THR A 37 2.29 -9.79 21.33
C THR A 37 1.74 -10.13 19.95
N GLN A 38 1.09 -11.29 19.83
CA GLN A 38 0.40 -11.69 18.58
C GLN A 38 -0.73 -10.70 18.24
N ASP A 39 -1.43 -10.18 19.26
CA ASP A 39 -2.49 -9.18 19.08
C ASP A 39 -2.01 -7.92 18.35
N ALA A 40 -0.78 -7.45 18.63
CA ALA A 40 -0.21 -6.29 17.95
C ALA A 40 0.03 -6.57 16.45
N VAL A 41 0.50 -7.78 16.13
CA VAL A 41 0.71 -8.24 14.75
C VAL A 41 -0.62 -8.35 14.00
N GLU A 42 -1.64 -8.94 14.63
CA GLU A 42 -2.97 -9.09 14.04
C GLU A 42 -3.68 -7.74 13.84
N ALA A 43 -3.52 -6.81 14.78
CA ALA A 43 -4.04 -5.46 14.65
C ALA A 43 -3.41 -4.71 13.45
N LEU A 44 -2.08 -4.78 13.29
CA LEU A 44 -1.42 -4.18 12.13
C LEU A 44 -1.85 -4.85 10.82
N ARG A 45 -1.97 -6.18 10.80
CA ARG A 45 -2.46 -6.93 9.62
C ARG A 45 -3.86 -6.44 9.21
N THR A 46 -4.76 -6.27 10.17
CA THR A 46 -6.12 -5.80 9.91
C THR A 46 -6.12 -4.37 9.35
N ARG A 47 -5.31 -3.48 9.94
CA ARG A 47 -5.17 -2.10 9.45
C ARG A 47 -4.59 -2.04 8.04
N LEU A 48 -3.60 -2.87 7.74
CA LEU A 48 -3.01 -2.99 6.40
C LEU A 48 -4.06 -3.43 5.36
N GLN A 49 -4.89 -4.43 5.68
CA GLN A 49 -5.95 -4.90 4.80
C GLN A 49 -7.02 -3.82 4.54
N LEU A 50 -7.46 -3.11 5.59
CA LEU A 50 -8.39 -1.99 5.46
C LEU A 50 -7.80 -0.88 4.58
N PHE A 51 -6.51 -0.59 4.74
CA PHE A 51 -5.83 0.41 3.94
C PHE A 51 -5.72 0.00 2.46
N PHE A 52 -5.40 -1.27 2.17
CA PHE A 52 -5.43 -1.77 0.78
C PHE A 52 -6.82 -1.64 0.15
N GLU A 53 -7.89 -1.91 0.89
CA GLU A 53 -9.26 -1.74 0.39
C GLU A 53 -9.57 -0.26 0.10
N ALA A 54 -9.19 0.65 0.99
CA ALA A 54 -9.32 2.08 0.76
C ALA A 54 -8.54 2.53 -0.48
N CYS A 55 -7.29 2.08 -0.66
CA CYS A 55 -6.50 2.39 -1.83
C CYS A 55 -7.09 1.81 -3.12
N LYS A 56 -7.69 0.62 -3.09
CA LYS A 56 -8.43 0.05 -4.23
C LYS A 56 -9.60 0.95 -4.66
N HIS A 57 -10.37 1.48 -3.72
CA HIS A 57 -11.42 2.45 -4.03
C HIS A 57 -10.87 3.77 -4.61
N LEU A 58 -9.70 4.22 -4.14
CA LEU A 58 -9.04 5.42 -4.68
C LEU A 58 -8.45 5.18 -6.08
N LEU A 59 -7.97 3.98 -6.37
CA LEU A 59 -7.51 3.57 -7.70
C LEU A 59 -8.64 3.59 -8.73
N ALA A 60 -9.86 3.21 -8.34
CA ALA A 60 -11.04 3.32 -9.20
C ALA A 60 -11.34 4.78 -9.61
N ASN A 61 -10.82 5.75 -8.86
CA ASN A 61 -10.88 7.18 -9.16
C ASN A 61 -9.54 7.73 -9.69
N SER A 62 -8.71 6.87 -10.30
CA SER A 62 -7.46 7.24 -10.98
C SER A 62 -6.38 7.86 -10.08
N SER A 63 -6.40 7.54 -8.78
CA SER A 63 -5.46 8.14 -7.82
C SER A 63 -4.04 7.56 -7.95
N ILE A 64 -3.15 8.28 -8.64
CA ILE A 64 -1.71 7.95 -8.75
C ILE A 64 -1.06 7.80 -7.36
N PRO A 65 -1.31 8.68 -6.36
CA PRO A 65 -0.74 8.49 -5.03
C PRO A 65 -1.15 7.16 -4.38
N ALA A 66 -2.39 6.71 -4.56
CA ALA A 66 -2.85 5.43 -4.03
C ALA A 66 -2.14 4.25 -4.73
N TYR A 67 -1.93 4.35 -6.05
CA TYR A 67 -1.17 3.35 -6.82
C TYR A 67 0.26 3.18 -6.28
N VAL A 68 1.01 4.28 -6.17
CA VAL A 68 2.40 4.26 -5.72
C VAL A 68 2.50 3.69 -4.31
N THR A 69 1.67 4.18 -3.38
CA THR A 69 1.67 3.70 -1.99
C THR A 69 1.31 2.21 -1.89
N MET A 70 0.36 1.71 -2.70
CA MET A 70 0.06 0.28 -2.72
C MET A 70 1.26 -0.56 -3.18
N CYS A 71 1.97 -0.13 -4.22
CA CYS A 71 3.17 -0.82 -4.70
C CYS A 71 4.27 -0.85 -3.63
N ASP A 72 4.51 0.27 -2.96
CA ASP A 72 5.50 0.34 -1.87
C ASP A 72 5.14 -0.62 -0.73
N LEU A 73 3.88 -0.62 -0.29
CA LEU A 73 3.42 -1.53 0.75
C LEU A 73 3.52 -2.99 0.33
N LEU A 74 3.23 -3.33 -0.93
CA LEU A 74 3.40 -4.69 -1.41
C LEU A 74 4.84 -5.16 -1.36
N ILE A 75 5.80 -4.28 -1.61
CA ILE A 75 7.24 -4.57 -1.51
C ILE A 75 7.65 -4.72 -0.04
N ILE A 76 7.25 -3.79 0.82
CA ILE A 76 7.59 -3.78 2.25
C ILE A 76 7.01 -5.01 2.94
N PHE A 77 5.73 -5.30 2.69
CA PHE A 77 5.03 -6.45 3.26
C PHE A 77 5.21 -7.75 2.45
N SER A 78 6.21 -7.79 1.57
CA SER A 78 6.55 -8.96 0.76
C SER A 78 7.38 -9.99 1.54
N ARG A 79 7.94 -10.97 0.81
CA ARG A 79 8.85 -11.98 1.32
C ARG A 79 10.08 -11.42 2.06
N GLN A 80 10.44 -10.15 1.95
CA GLN A 80 11.57 -9.60 2.71
C GLN A 80 11.35 -9.60 4.23
N LEU A 81 10.09 -9.58 4.71
CA LEU A 81 9.76 -9.80 6.13
C LEU A 81 9.94 -11.26 6.59
N SER A 82 10.05 -12.23 5.68
CA SER A 82 10.15 -13.66 6.02
C SER A 82 11.43 -14.02 6.78
N SER A 83 12.42 -13.13 6.77
CA SER A 83 13.67 -13.30 7.53
C SER A 83 13.43 -13.21 9.04
N ASN A 84 12.36 -12.54 9.49
CA ASN A 84 11.98 -12.48 10.88
C ASN A 84 10.66 -13.25 11.13
N PRO A 85 10.71 -14.41 11.82
CA PRO A 85 9.52 -15.21 12.14
C PRO A 85 8.44 -14.44 12.89
N ALA A 86 8.83 -13.42 13.66
CA ALA A 86 7.95 -12.61 14.50
C ALA A 86 6.93 -11.80 13.67
N VAL A 87 7.33 -11.37 12.47
CA VAL A 87 6.52 -10.55 11.56
C VAL A 87 6.08 -11.33 10.31
N ALA A 88 6.32 -12.64 10.26
CA ALA A 88 5.90 -13.49 9.15
C ALA A 88 4.38 -13.44 8.92
N GLY A 89 3.60 -13.20 9.98
CA GLY A 89 2.15 -13.01 9.93
C GLY A 89 1.70 -11.72 9.22
N LEU A 90 2.59 -10.76 8.96
CA LEU A 90 2.31 -9.53 8.23
C LEU A 90 2.51 -9.67 6.73
N LYS A 91 3.03 -10.81 6.27
CA LYS A 91 3.23 -11.07 4.85
C LYS A 91 1.90 -10.91 4.11
N TYR A 92 1.92 -10.06 3.09
CA TYR A 92 0.78 -9.82 2.23
C TYR A 92 1.11 -10.33 0.82
N GLU A 93 0.27 -11.23 0.29
CA GLU A 93 0.37 -11.69 -1.09
C GLU A 93 -0.81 -11.13 -1.90
N PRO A 94 -0.55 -10.38 -2.99
CA PRO A 94 -1.61 -9.85 -3.82
C PRO A 94 -2.38 -10.97 -4.52
N ASP A 95 -3.70 -10.96 -4.41
CA ASP A 95 -4.56 -11.84 -5.19
C ASP A 95 -4.55 -11.47 -6.68
N ARG A 96 -5.16 -12.32 -7.52
CA ARG A 96 -5.25 -12.09 -8.96
C ARG A 96 -6.00 -10.81 -9.31
N GLY A 97 -7.01 -10.44 -8.51
CA GLY A 97 -7.81 -9.24 -8.74
C GLY A 97 -6.97 -7.98 -8.57
N MET A 98 -6.16 -7.92 -7.51
CA MET A 98 -5.28 -6.80 -7.25
C MET A 98 -4.13 -6.73 -8.26
N GLN A 99 -3.57 -7.86 -8.68
CA GLN A 99 -2.58 -7.89 -9.76
C GLN A 99 -3.14 -7.33 -11.07
N HIS A 100 -4.36 -7.72 -11.44
CA HIS A 100 -5.03 -7.21 -12.63
C HIS A 100 -5.34 -5.71 -12.52
N LEU A 101 -5.82 -5.25 -11.36
CA LEU A 101 -6.08 -3.84 -11.10
C LEU A 101 -4.82 -2.98 -11.27
N LEU A 102 -3.70 -3.41 -10.67
CA LEU A 102 -2.41 -2.72 -10.79
C LEU A 102 -1.92 -2.70 -12.24
N ASN A 103 -2.07 -3.81 -12.96
CA ASN A 103 -1.66 -3.89 -14.36
C ASN A 103 -2.49 -2.96 -15.26
N ASN A 104 -3.81 -2.95 -15.09
CA ASN A 104 -4.71 -2.07 -15.85
C ASN A 104 -4.39 -0.59 -15.59
N PHE A 105 -4.04 -0.24 -14.36
CA PHE A 105 -3.62 1.13 -14.02
C PHE A 105 -2.38 1.56 -14.83
N ILE A 106 -1.37 0.70 -14.94
CA ILE A 106 -0.17 0.98 -15.75
C ILE A 106 -0.55 1.17 -17.23
N GLN A 107 -1.35 0.25 -17.79
CA GLN A 107 -1.79 0.34 -19.19
C GLN A 107 -2.56 1.64 -19.48
N THR A 108 -3.27 2.18 -18.49
CA THR A 108 -4.12 3.37 -18.69
C THR A 108 -3.37 4.68 -18.47
N TYR A 109 -2.45 4.73 -17.50
CA TYR A 109 -1.85 5.99 -17.04
C TYR A 109 -0.34 6.11 -17.26
N VAL A 110 0.35 5.01 -17.57
CA VAL A 110 1.81 5.00 -17.79
C VAL A 110 2.14 4.81 -19.27
N PHE A 111 1.45 3.90 -19.95
CA PHE A 111 1.60 3.69 -21.39
C PHE A 111 0.54 4.48 -22.15
N ILE A 112 0.76 5.79 -22.28
CA ILE A 112 -0.06 6.68 -23.10
C ILE A 112 0.59 6.88 -24.47
N ASP A 113 -0.20 6.80 -25.53
CA ASP A 113 0.26 7.15 -26.88
C ASP A 113 0.45 8.67 -26.94
N ASP A 114 1.69 9.12 -27.11
CA ASP A 114 2.01 10.52 -27.38
C ASP A 114 1.53 10.88 -28.80
N GLU A 115 0.25 11.18 -28.99
CA GLU A 115 -0.31 11.68 -30.27
C GLU A 115 0.15 13.11 -30.63
N GLY A 116 1.41 13.48 -30.38
CA GLY A 116 1.89 14.86 -30.59
C GLY A 116 3.38 15.04 -30.81
N GLY A 117 4.11 13.98 -31.15
CA GLY A 117 5.57 13.99 -31.23
C GLY A 117 6.18 14.02 -32.63
N GLU A 118 5.44 14.29 -33.71
CA GLU A 118 5.99 14.40 -35.07
C GLU A 118 5.06 15.25 -35.95
N ASN A 119 5.21 16.57 -35.88
CA ASN A 119 4.91 17.44 -37.02
C ASN A 119 6.27 17.82 -37.63
N GLU A 120 6.66 17.09 -38.68
CA GLU A 120 7.66 17.53 -39.67
C GLU A 120 7.23 18.85 -40.33
#